data_AF-A0A7V9L9F7-F1
#
_entry.id   AF-A0A7V9L9F7-F1
#
_cell.length_a   1.000
_cell.length_b   1.000
_cell.length_c   1.000
_cell.angle_alpha   90.00
_cell.angle_beta   90.00
_cell.angle_gamma   90.00
#
_symmetry.space_group_name_H-M   'P 1'
#
loop_
_entity.id
_entity.type
_entity.pdbx_description
1 polymer ?
#
loop_
_entity_poly.entity_id
_entity_poly.type
_entity_poly.pdbx_seq_one_letter_code
_entity_poly.pdbx_strand_id
1 'polypeptide(L)'
;MIIPVDRLLRRLRQVPSRAGELRALRRRLRTARAAETSPEEQALALELRALKLEISHAFGAVSTCTRCVPHHNRGVPAEQRARLPFSGGECCGGVTEELFSDDELAALALAGTRARDLDAPITDHGGCAFRGLEGCTLTVANRPQRCVHYTCKLLREELRTRGDLAPIQGLLAQLQQRMNRFVEARHERLDDELFQSLETALVDARDQAGTPVTNR
;
A
#
# COMPACT_ATOMS: atom_id res chain seq x y z
N MET A 1 30.75 -0.67 4.22
CA MET A 1 29.31 -0.44 4.01
C MET A 1 28.80 0.44 5.15
N ILE A 2 28.74 1.75 4.94
CA ILE A 2 28.27 2.70 5.96
C ILE A 2 26.74 2.69 5.91
N ILE A 3 26.09 2.17 6.95
CA ILE A 3 24.64 2.31 7.09
C ILE A 3 24.39 3.74 7.60
N PRO A 4 23.59 4.56 6.90
CA PRO A 4 23.20 5.87 7.39
C PRO A 4 22.66 5.79 8.83
N VAL A 5 23.13 6.67 9.72
CA VAL A 5 22.85 6.62 11.18
C VAL A 5 21.34 6.62 11.45
N ASP A 6 20.56 7.34 10.65
CA ASP A 6 19.10 7.37 10.66
C ASP A 6 18.47 5.98 10.43
N ARG A 7 19.02 5.17 9.51
CA ARG A 7 18.54 3.80 9.28
C ARG A 7 18.83 2.88 10.46
N LEU A 8 19.97 3.05 11.13
CA LEU A 8 20.31 2.26 12.31
C LEU A 8 19.36 2.61 13.47
N LEU A 9 19.13 3.90 13.72
CA LEU A 9 18.20 4.37 14.75
C LEU A 9 16.76 3.89 14.50
N ARG A 10 16.28 3.94 13.25
CA ARG A 10 14.95 3.40 12.89
C ARG A 10 14.86 1.90 13.16
N ARG A 11 15.90 1.13 12.83
CA ARG A 11 15.91 -0.33 13.05
C ARG A 11 15.90 -0.70 14.52
N LEU A 12 16.60 0.07 15.38
CA LEU A 12 16.63 -0.16 16.82
C LEU A 12 15.31 0.18 17.52
N ARG A 13 14.53 1.13 16.99
CA ARG A 13 13.24 1.55 17.55
C ARG A 13 12.05 0.72 17.07
N GLN A 14 12.21 -0.05 15.98
CA GLN A 14 11.15 -0.92 15.45
C GLN A 14 11.03 -2.22 16.24
N VAL A 15 9.79 -2.65 16.51
CA VAL A 15 9.52 -4.03 16.93
C VAL A 15 10.04 -4.98 15.84
N PRO A 16 10.79 -6.05 16.17
CA PRO A 16 11.43 -6.92 15.17
C PRO A 16 10.50 -7.44 14.07
N SER A 17 9.23 -7.73 14.40
CA SER A 17 8.20 -8.13 13.42
C SER A 17 7.91 -7.05 12.38
N ARG A 18 7.75 -5.79 12.78
CA ARG A 18 7.47 -4.66 11.87
C ARG A 18 8.66 -4.34 10.95
N ALA A 19 9.89 -4.49 11.45
CA ALA A 19 11.08 -4.38 10.61
C ALA A 19 11.17 -5.51 9.56
N GLY A 20 10.68 -6.70 9.89
CA GLY A 20 10.49 -7.82 8.96
C GLY A 20 9.45 -7.50 7.89
N GLU A 21 8.24 -7.12 8.30
CA GLU A 21 7.13 -6.74 7.42
C GLU A 21 7.53 -5.65 6.43
N LEU A 22 8.19 -4.59 6.91
CA LEU A 22 8.62 -3.49 6.04
C LEU A 22 9.68 -3.93 5.02
N ARG A 23 10.59 -4.83 5.41
CA ARG A 23 11.55 -5.41 4.46
C ARG A 23 10.86 -6.27 3.41
N ALA A 24 9.88 -7.08 3.80
CA ALA A 24 9.07 -7.89 2.89
C ALA A 24 8.29 -7.02 1.90
N LEU A 25 7.60 -6.00 2.41
CA LEU A 25 6.83 -5.04 1.61
C LEU A 25 7.72 -4.29 0.60
N ARG A 26 8.88 -3.79 1.04
CA ARG A 26 9.85 -3.12 0.15
C ARG A 26 10.48 -4.06 -0.87
N ARG A 27 10.52 -5.37 -0.61
CA ARG A 27 10.96 -6.37 -1.59
C ARG A 27 9.85 -6.58 -2.63
N ARG A 28 8.61 -6.81 -2.20
CA ARG A 28 7.43 -6.93 -3.08
C ARG A 28 7.29 -5.73 -4.01
N LEU A 29 7.42 -4.50 -3.49
CA LEU A 29 7.38 -3.28 -4.31
C LEU A 29 8.52 -3.23 -5.36
N ARG A 30 9.73 -3.67 -5.00
CA ARG A 30 10.86 -3.71 -5.95
C ARG A 30 10.62 -4.73 -7.05
N THR A 31 10.08 -5.90 -6.72
CA THR A 31 9.67 -6.91 -7.69
C THR A 31 8.60 -6.36 -8.63
N ALA A 32 7.54 -5.77 -8.08
CA ALA A 32 6.46 -5.18 -8.88
C ALA A 32 6.95 -4.08 -9.84
N ARG A 33 7.95 -3.29 -9.42
CA ARG A 33 8.57 -2.26 -10.27
C ARG A 33 9.41 -2.81 -11.42
N ALA A 34 9.96 -4.01 -11.25
CA ALA A 34 10.82 -4.64 -12.26
C ALA A 34 10.02 -5.48 -13.27
N ALA A 35 8.73 -5.73 -13.02
CA ALA A 35 7.86 -6.47 -13.92
C ALA A 35 7.57 -5.69 -15.20
N GLU A 36 7.33 -6.42 -16.29
CA GLU A 36 6.82 -5.85 -17.54
C GLU A 36 5.40 -5.33 -17.36
N THR A 37 5.08 -4.21 -18.01
CA THR A 37 3.84 -3.46 -17.77
C THR A 37 3.27 -2.92 -19.06
N SER A 38 1.94 -2.95 -19.20
CA SER A 38 1.26 -2.34 -20.33
C SER A 38 1.16 -0.81 -20.19
N PRO A 39 1.04 -0.05 -21.31
CA PRO A 39 0.73 1.39 -21.26
C PRO A 39 -0.59 1.70 -20.56
N GLU A 40 -1.58 0.82 -20.65
CA GLU A 40 -2.88 0.97 -19.97
C GLU A 40 -2.74 0.87 -18.44
N GLU A 41 -2.02 -0.14 -17.94
CA GLU A 41 -1.71 -0.25 -16.50
C GLU A 41 -1.01 1.00 -15.98
N GLN A 42 -0.04 1.52 -16.74
CA GLN A 42 0.70 2.72 -16.38
C GLN A 42 -0.21 3.96 -16.32
N ALA A 43 -1.12 4.13 -17.27
CA ALA A 43 -2.08 5.23 -17.27
C ALA A 43 -3.05 5.14 -16.08
N LEU A 44 -3.64 3.97 -15.85
CA LEU A 44 -4.55 3.72 -14.72
C LEU A 44 -3.86 3.94 -13.37
N ALA A 45 -2.60 3.52 -13.22
CA ALA A 45 -1.81 3.76 -12.01
C ALA A 45 -1.61 5.25 -11.72
N LEU A 46 -1.36 6.06 -12.75
CA LEU A 46 -1.24 7.52 -12.61
C LEU A 46 -2.57 8.17 -12.25
N GLU A 47 -3.68 7.73 -12.84
CA GLU A 47 -5.03 8.19 -12.48
C GLU A 47 -5.37 7.86 -11.02
N LEU A 48 -5.06 6.64 -10.57
CA LEU A 48 -5.22 6.23 -9.17
C LEU A 48 -4.45 7.15 -8.22
N ARG A 49 -3.20 7.49 -8.57
CA ARG A 49 -2.39 8.44 -7.78
C ARG A 49 -3.05 9.81 -7.71
N ALA A 50 -3.54 10.32 -8.84
CA ALA A 50 -4.20 11.62 -8.91
C ALA A 50 -5.48 11.65 -8.06
N LEU A 51 -6.33 10.63 -8.18
CA LEU A 51 -7.57 10.51 -7.38
C LEU A 51 -7.28 10.47 -5.89
N LYS A 52 -6.25 9.73 -5.44
CA LYS A 52 -5.86 9.72 -4.02
C LYS A 52 -5.52 11.12 -3.50
N LEU A 53 -4.81 11.92 -4.30
CA LEU A 53 -4.46 13.29 -3.94
C LEU A 53 -5.69 14.20 -3.94
N GLU A 54 -6.55 14.09 -4.94
CA GLU A 54 -7.80 14.84 -5.04
C GLU A 54 -8.74 14.56 -3.86
N ILE A 55 -8.90 13.29 -3.49
CA ILE A 55 -9.66 12.87 -2.31
C ILE A 55 -9.09 13.54 -1.06
N SER A 56 -7.77 13.46 -0.84
CA SER A 56 -7.15 14.10 0.31
C SER A 56 -7.31 15.62 0.31
N HIS A 57 -7.32 16.26 -0.86
CA HIS A 57 -7.60 17.68 -0.97
C HIS A 57 -9.06 17.99 -0.60
N ALA A 58 -10.01 17.18 -1.08
CA ALA A 58 -11.43 17.32 -0.79
C ALA A 58 -11.77 17.13 0.70
N PHE A 59 -11.08 16.22 1.40
CA PHE A 59 -11.18 16.12 2.86
C PHE A 59 -10.81 17.45 3.54
N GLY A 60 -9.78 18.14 3.03
CA GLY A 60 -9.30 19.41 3.56
C GLY A 60 -8.88 19.32 5.02
N ALA A 61 -8.98 20.44 5.74
CA ALA A 61 -8.73 20.47 7.18
C ALA A 61 -9.94 19.86 7.93
N VAL A 62 -9.72 18.70 8.56
CA VAL A 62 -10.73 18.03 9.39
C VAL A 62 -10.40 18.19 10.87
N SER A 63 -11.38 18.64 11.64
CA SER A 63 -11.25 18.95 13.06
C SER A 63 -11.40 17.71 13.95
N THR A 64 -12.16 16.70 13.51
CA THR A 64 -12.37 15.47 14.27
C THR A 64 -11.07 14.70 14.50
N CYS A 65 -10.23 14.62 13.47
CA CYS A 65 -8.98 13.86 13.53
C CYS A 65 -7.99 14.42 14.55
N THR A 66 -8.02 15.72 14.87
CA THR A 66 -7.13 16.34 15.87
C THR A 66 -7.53 15.98 17.30
N ARG A 67 -8.77 15.56 17.53
CA ARG A 67 -9.30 15.17 18.85
C ARG A 67 -9.17 13.68 19.12
N CYS A 68 -9.08 12.84 18.10
CA CYS A 68 -8.93 11.39 18.27
C CYS A 68 -7.48 10.93 18.52
N VAL A 69 -6.49 11.64 17.95
CA VAL A 69 -5.06 11.27 18.05
C VAL A 69 -4.46 11.45 19.47
N PRO A 70 -4.78 12.51 20.25
CA PRO A 70 -4.12 12.74 21.54
C PRO A 70 -4.72 12.00 22.75
N HIS A 71 -5.96 11.52 22.66
CA HIS A 71 -6.77 11.38 23.88
C HIS A 71 -6.92 9.97 24.45
N HIS A 72 -6.66 8.90 23.70
CA HIS A 72 -7.09 7.58 24.18
C HIS A 72 -6.00 6.70 24.80
N ASN A 73 -4.72 7.07 24.72
CA ASN A 73 -3.62 6.36 25.38
C ASN A 73 -2.78 7.28 26.30
N ARG A 74 -3.30 8.48 26.59
CA ARG A 74 -2.63 9.45 27.46
C ARG A 74 -2.61 8.88 28.89
N GLY A 75 -1.43 8.75 29.49
CA GLY A 75 -1.25 8.19 30.83
C GLY A 75 -0.98 6.68 30.91
N VAL A 76 -0.98 5.96 29.77
CA VAL A 76 -0.62 4.53 29.75
C VAL A 76 0.90 4.36 29.61
N PRO A 77 1.56 3.49 30.39
CA PRO A 77 2.98 3.16 30.23
C PRO A 77 3.32 2.68 28.81
N ALA A 78 4.53 2.96 28.33
CA ALA A 78 4.93 2.70 26.93
C ALA A 78 4.84 1.21 26.57
N GLU A 79 5.21 0.34 27.51
CA GLU A 79 5.17 -1.11 27.43
C GLU A 79 3.74 -1.68 27.32
N GLN A 80 2.75 -0.97 27.85
CA GLN A 80 1.33 -1.34 27.75
C GLN A 80 0.68 -0.72 26.50
N ARG A 81 1.11 0.48 26.09
CA ARG A 81 0.65 1.18 24.88
C ARG A 81 0.84 0.37 23.61
N ALA A 82 1.92 -0.40 23.52
CA ALA A 82 2.20 -1.28 22.37
C ALA A 82 1.23 -2.48 22.25
N ARG A 83 0.50 -2.81 23.32
CA ARG A 83 -0.43 -3.94 23.40
C ARG A 83 -1.90 -3.53 23.38
N LEU A 84 -2.20 -2.25 23.62
CA LEU A 84 -3.55 -1.75 23.53
C LEU A 84 -3.92 -1.49 22.06
N PRO A 85 -5.13 -1.89 21.62
CA PRO A 85 -5.63 -1.48 20.31
C PRO A 85 -5.59 0.05 20.25
N PHE A 86 -4.79 0.58 19.32
CA PHE A 86 -4.68 2.02 19.13
C PHE A 86 -6.05 2.57 18.72
N SER A 87 -6.54 3.50 19.51
CA SER A 87 -7.89 4.05 19.48
C SER A 87 -8.03 5.26 18.55
N GLY A 88 -6.95 5.61 17.85
CA GLY A 88 -6.94 6.56 16.73
C GLY A 88 -7.03 5.85 15.38
N GLY A 89 -8.14 5.14 15.14
CA GLY A 89 -8.56 4.65 13.82
C GLY A 89 -8.36 3.14 13.60
N GLU A 90 -9.46 2.43 13.37
CA GLU A 90 -9.50 0.99 13.01
C GLU A 90 -8.60 0.65 11.81
N CYS A 91 -8.31 1.63 10.95
CA CYS A 91 -7.45 1.45 9.77
C CYS A 91 -5.97 1.14 10.10
N CYS A 92 -5.50 1.42 11.32
CA CYS A 92 -4.10 1.27 11.72
C CYS A 92 -3.82 0.10 12.68
N GLY A 93 -4.83 -0.69 13.04
CA GLY A 93 -4.68 -1.83 13.98
C GLY A 93 -4.22 -3.15 13.35
N GLY A 94 -4.10 -3.23 12.02
CA GLY A 94 -3.81 -4.48 11.29
C GLY A 94 -2.32 -4.85 11.16
N VAL A 95 -2.06 -5.96 10.47
CA VAL A 95 -0.72 -6.35 10.02
C VAL A 95 -0.33 -5.49 8.82
N THR A 96 0.86 -4.87 8.83
CA THR A 96 1.25 -3.91 7.79
C THR A 96 1.27 -4.56 6.40
N GLU A 97 1.67 -5.82 6.32
CA GLU A 97 1.76 -6.57 5.08
C GLU A 97 0.39 -6.82 4.43
N GLU A 98 -0.66 -6.98 5.23
CA GLU A 98 -2.05 -7.19 4.78
C GLU A 98 -2.72 -5.90 4.31
N LEU A 99 -2.11 -4.73 4.58
CA LEU A 99 -2.63 -3.46 4.10
C LEU A 99 -2.39 -3.25 2.60
N PHE A 100 -1.51 -4.03 1.99
CA PHE A 100 -1.13 -3.88 0.58
C PHE A 100 -1.32 -5.21 -0.15
N SER A 101 -2.30 -5.26 -1.05
CA SER A 101 -2.39 -6.33 -2.05
C SER A 101 -1.24 -6.22 -3.07
N ASP A 102 -0.96 -7.31 -3.79
CA ASP A 102 0.05 -7.28 -4.85
C ASP A 102 -0.33 -6.35 -6.00
N ASP A 103 -1.62 -6.25 -6.34
CA ASP A 103 -2.12 -5.31 -7.35
C ASP A 103 -1.96 -3.85 -6.92
N GLU A 104 -2.23 -3.53 -5.65
CA GLU A 104 -1.97 -2.20 -5.14
C GLU A 104 -0.48 -1.86 -5.16
N LEU A 105 0.40 -2.82 -4.88
CA LEU A 105 1.84 -2.60 -4.98
C LEU A 105 2.29 -2.39 -6.42
N ALA A 106 1.71 -3.11 -7.37
CA ALA A 106 1.96 -2.88 -8.79
C ALA A 106 1.50 -1.48 -9.22
N ALA A 107 0.28 -1.09 -8.88
CA ALA A 107 -0.25 0.24 -9.16
C ALA A 107 0.64 1.33 -8.53
N LEU A 108 1.07 1.15 -7.27
CA LEU A 108 1.96 2.08 -6.59
C LEU A 108 3.32 2.18 -7.27
N ALA A 109 3.91 1.05 -7.67
CA ALA A 109 5.19 1.00 -8.37
C ALA A 109 5.15 1.75 -9.69
N LEU A 110 4.09 1.51 -10.50
CA LEU A 110 3.86 2.17 -11.78
C LEU A 110 3.58 3.67 -11.61
N ALA A 111 2.86 4.04 -10.55
CA ALA A 111 2.66 5.43 -10.16
C ALA A 111 3.93 6.12 -9.62
N GLY A 112 5.08 5.43 -9.64
CA GLY A 112 6.39 5.99 -9.31
C GLY A 112 6.83 5.81 -7.86
N THR A 113 6.06 5.10 -7.04
CA THR A 113 6.42 4.83 -5.63
C THR A 113 7.69 4.00 -5.57
N ARG A 114 8.60 4.38 -4.67
CA ARG A 114 9.89 3.71 -4.43
C ARG A 114 9.92 3.13 -3.02
N ALA A 115 10.79 2.15 -2.81
CA ALA A 115 10.97 1.53 -1.49
C ALA A 115 11.34 2.54 -0.37
N ARG A 116 12.03 3.63 -0.73
CA ARG A 116 12.37 4.73 0.20
C ARG A 116 11.16 5.58 0.60
N ASP A 117 10.09 5.57 -0.19
CA ASP A 117 8.89 6.34 0.11
C ASP A 117 7.95 5.57 1.07
N LEU A 118 8.25 4.29 1.31
CA LEU A 118 7.64 3.45 2.34
C LEU A 118 8.50 3.50 3.60
N ASP A 119 8.61 4.66 4.23
CA ASP A 119 9.43 4.88 5.42
C ASP A 119 8.61 4.82 6.70
N ALA A 120 9.13 4.11 7.70
CA ALA A 120 8.56 4.06 9.04
C ALA A 120 8.89 5.34 9.84
N PRO A 121 8.08 5.71 10.85
CA PRO A 121 8.42 6.80 11.75
C PRO A 121 9.68 6.48 12.56
N ILE A 122 10.33 7.54 13.02
CA ILE A 122 11.49 7.48 13.91
C ILE A 122 11.04 7.34 15.38
N THR A 123 9.76 7.54 15.67
CA THR A 123 9.14 7.43 17.00
C THR A 123 8.44 6.08 17.19
N ASP A 124 7.86 5.87 18.38
CA ASP A 124 6.97 4.75 18.66
C ASP A 124 5.83 4.64 17.63
N HIS A 125 5.42 3.39 17.38
CA HIS A 125 4.40 3.05 16.39
C HIS A 125 2.99 2.98 17.00
N GLY A 126 1.99 3.44 16.26
CA GLY A 126 0.57 3.42 16.62
C GLY A 126 -0.22 2.28 15.97
N GLY A 127 0.32 1.05 15.99
CA GLY A 127 -0.31 -0.16 15.43
C GLY A 127 0.31 -0.61 14.10
N CYS A 128 0.27 0.22 13.05
CA CYS A 128 0.88 -0.05 11.75
C CYS A 128 2.35 0.42 11.69
N ALA A 129 3.21 -0.22 10.88
CA ALA A 129 4.62 0.17 10.72
C ALA A 129 4.83 1.61 10.20
N PHE A 130 3.80 2.25 9.65
CA PHE A 130 3.85 3.62 9.12
C PHE A 130 3.21 4.67 10.03
N ARG A 131 2.46 4.26 11.07
CA ARG A 131 1.79 5.20 11.97
C ARG A 131 2.70 5.53 13.13
N GLY A 132 3.12 6.78 13.26
CA GLY A 132 3.77 7.33 14.45
C GLY A 132 2.77 8.03 15.36
N LEU A 133 3.28 8.66 16.42
CA LEU A 133 2.46 9.42 17.39
C LEU A 133 1.70 10.57 16.74
N GLU A 134 2.35 11.29 15.83
CA GLU A 134 1.81 12.51 15.21
C GLU A 134 1.02 12.24 13.93
N GLY A 135 1.25 11.10 13.26
CA GLY A 135 0.76 10.94 11.90
C GLY A 135 1.13 9.61 11.25
N CYS A 136 0.57 9.38 10.06
CA CYS A 136 1.09 8.36 9.15
C CYS A 136 2.25 8.97 8.36
N THR A 137 3.40 8.28 8.31
CA THR A 137 4.57 8.73 7.56
C THR A 137 4.42 8.59 6.05
N LEU A 138 3.45 7.78 5.59
CA LEU A 138 3.14 7.70 4.17
C LEU A 138 2.42 8.97 3.71
N THR A 139 2.94 9.56 2.64
CA THR A 139 2.19 10.53 1.83
C THR A 139 0.93 9.84 1.29
N VAL A 140 -0.14 10.61 1.08
CA VAL A 140 -1.42 10.05 0.63
C VAL A 140 -1.27 9.25 -0.66
N ALA A 141 -0.45 9.74 -1.59
CA ALA A 141 -0.19 9.07 -2.86
C ALA A 141 0.39 7.65 -2.71
N ASN A 142 1.09 7.38 -1.60
CA ASN A 142 1.75 6.10 -1.34
C ASN A 142 0.94 5.21 -0.37
N ARG A 143 -0.23 5.67 0.08
CA ARG A 143 -1.10 4.87 0.96
C ARG A 143 -1.86 3.83 0.15
N PRO A 144 -2.16 2.66 0.74
CA PRO A 144 -3.07 1.69 0.11
C PRO A 144 -4.50 2.25 0.09
N GLN A 145 -5.33 1.71 -0.78
CA GLN A 145 -6.71 2.13 -1.02
C GLN A 145 -7.52 2.15 0.27
N ARG A 146 -7.39 1.09 1.08
CA ARG A 146 -8.05 0.96 2.38
C ARG A 146 -7.80 2.18 3.29
N CYS A 147 -6.60 2.75 3.26
CA CYS A 147 -6.27 3.93 4.06
C CYS A 147 -6.87 5.24 3.51
N VAL A 148 -7.23 5.28 2.23
CA VAL A 148 -7.85 6.44 1.58
C VAL A 148 -9.38 6.37 1.67
N HIS A 149 -9.96 5.18 1.56
CA HIS A 149 -11.41 4.94 1.74
C HIS A 149 -11.90 5.11 3.17
N TYR A 150 -11.04 4.86 4.15
CA TYR A 150 -11.48 4.80 5.54
C TYR A 150 -11.99 6.15 6.04
N THR A 151 -13.26 6.17 6.43
CA THR A 151 -13.94 7.29 7.05
C THR A 151 -14.64 6.81 8.31
N CYS A 152 -14.12 7.20 9.49
CA CYS A 152 -14.75 6.83 10.76
C CYS A 152 -16.11 7.55 10.93
N LYS A 153 -16.95 7.07 11.83
CA LYS A 153 -18.28 7.64 12.09
C LYS A 153 -18.24 9.15 12.35
N LEU A 154 -17.30 9.61 13.18
CA LEU A 154 -17.17 11.02 13.54
C LEU A 154 -16.73 11.88 12.33
N LEU A 155 -15.78 11.39 11.52
CA LEU A 155 -15.35 12.07 10.31
C LEU A 155 -16.48 12.15 9.28
N ARG A 156 -17.28 11.09 9.13
CA ARG A 156 -18.47 11.11 8.26
C ARG A 156 -19.49 12.16 8.69
N GLU A 157 -19.70 12.32 9.98
CA GLU A 157 -20.62 13.34 10.51
C GLU A 157 -20.13 14.76 10.22
N GLU A 158 -18.84 15.02 10.44
CA GLU A 158 -18.23 16.31 10.11
C GLU A 158 -18.37 16.63 8.62
N LEU A 159 -18.03 15.69 7.75
CA LEU A 159 -18.15 15.88 6.29
C LEU A 159 -19.60 16.05 5.83
N ARG A 160 -20.56 15.37 6.48
CA ARG A 160 -21.97 15.57 6.19
C ARG A 160 -22.42 16.98 6.57
N THR A 161 -22.02 17.44 7.75
CA THR A 161 -22.34 18.78 8.26
C THR A 161 -21.77 19.87 7.35
N ARG A 162 -20.58 19.64 6.78
CA ARG A 162 -19.93 20.52 5.81
C ARG A 162 -20.55 20.48 4.40
N GLY A 163 -21.36 19.46 4.08
CA GLY A 163 -21.87 19.23 2.73
C GLY A 163 -20.89 18.52 1.77
N ASP A 164 -19.69 18.16 2.25
CA ASP A 164 -18.62 17.57 1.43
C ASP A 164 -18.73 16.05 1.27
N LEU A 165 -19.58 15.38 2.07
CA LEU A 165 -19.65 13.93 2.12
C LEU A 165 -19.99 13.30 0.76
N ALA A 166 -21.02 13.80 0.06
CA ALA A 166 -21.45 13.22 -1.21
C ALA A 166 -20.41 13.40 -2.33
N PRO A 167 -19.80 14.60 -2.54
CA PRO A 167 -18.67 14.75 -3.46
C PRO A 167 -17.51 13.78 -3.16
N ILE A 168 -17.10 13.66 -1.90
CA ILE A 168 -16.02 12.74 -1.50
C ILE A 168 -16.39 11.29 -1.78
N GLN A 169 -17.63 10.87 -1.51
CA GLN A 169 -18.11 9.52 -1.85
C GLN A 169 -18.05 9.25 -3.35
N GLY A 170 -18.37 10.25 -4.19
CA GLY A 170 -18.21 10.15 -5.64
C GLY A 170 -16.77 9.91 -6.06
N LEU A 171 -15.81 10.62 -5.45
CA LEU A 171 -14.38 10.41 -5.71
C LEU A 171 -13.91 9.02 -5.23
N LEU A 172 -14.38 8.56 -4.07
CA LEU A 172 -14.06 7.23 -3.53
C LEU A 172 -14.60 6.09 -4.42
N ALA A 173 -15.78 6.29 -5.02
CA ALA A 173 -16.34 5.34 -5.98
C ALA A 173 -15.51 5.29 -7.28
N GLN A 174 -15.10 6.46 -7.80
CA GLN A 174 -14.20 6.54 -8.97
C GLN A 174 -12.86 5.85 -8.70
N LEU A 175 -12.28 6.07 -7.51
CA LEU A 175 -11.04 5.42 -7.09
C LEU A 175 -11.16 3.89 -7.08
N GLN A 176 -12.27 3.35 -6.56
CA GLN A 176 -12.53 1.91 -6.57
C GLN A 176 -12.71 1.38 -8.00
N GLN A 177 -13.49 2.06 -8.83
CA GLN A 177 -13.71 1.67 -10.22
C GLN A 177 -12.40 1.63 -11.00
N ARG A 178 -11.52 2.63 -10.82
CA ARG A 178 -10.19 2.66 -11.45
C ARG A 178 -9.28 1.56 -10.95
N MET A 179 -9.37 1.20 -9.67
CA MET A 179 -8.61 0.08 -9.12
C MET A 179 -9.06 -1.24 -9.74
N ASN A 180 -10.37 -1.45 -9.89
CA ASN A 180 -10.90 -2.67 -10.53
C ASN A 180 -10.42 -2.79 -11.98
N ARG A 181 -10.50 -1.70 -12.76
CA ARG A 181 -9.97 -1.68 -14.14
C ARG A 181 -8.47 -1.97 -14.21
N PHE A 182 -7.70 -1.46 -13.25
CA PHE A 182 -6.27 -1.76 -13.18
C PHE A 182 -6.02 -3.25 -12.91
N VAL A 183 -6.76 -3.85 -11.98
CA VAL A 183 -6.68 -5.28 -11.67
C VAL A 183 -7.03 -6.12 -12.90
N GLU A 184 -8.13 -5.79 -13.59
CA GLU A 184 -8.56 -6.45 -14.81
C GLU A 184 -7.46 -6.42 -15.89
N ALA A 185 -6.99 -5.23 -16.27
CA ALA A 185 -5.94 -5.08 -17.28
C ALA A 185 -4.63 -5.80 -16.90
N ARG A 186 -4.29 -5.80 -15.61
CA ARG A 186 -3.11 -6.49 -15.11
C ARG A 186 -3.26 -8.02 -15.20
N HIS A 187 -4.42 -8.55 -14.83
CA HIS A 187 -4.69 -9.98 -14.87
C HIS A 187 -4.74 -10.49 -16.31
N GLU A 188 -5.37 -9.75 -17.23
CA GLU A 188 -5.35 -10.07 -18.66
C GLU A 188 -3.92 -10.21 -19.18
N ARG A 189 -3.03 -9.25 -18.87
CA ARG A 189 -1.61 -9.34 -19.25
C ARG A 189 -0.91 -10.56 -18.62
N LEU A 190 -1.10 -10.79 -17.32
CA LEU A 190 -0.44 -11.90 -16.63
C LEU A 190 -0.91 -13.27 -17.15
N ASP A 191 -2.19 -13.38 -17.51
CA ASP A 191 -2.75 -14.58 -18.12
C ASP A 191 -2.15 -14.79 -19.52
N ASP A 192 -2.06 -13.75 -20.35
CA ASP A 192 -1.41 -13.82 -21.67
C ASP A 192 0.06 -14.26 -21.57
N GLU A 193 0.83 -13.69 -20.63
CA GLU A 193 2.22 -14.08 -20.35
C GLU A 193 2.33 -15.55 -19.92
N LEU A 194 1.40 -16.00 -19.08
CA LEU A 194 1.36 -17.40 -18.62
C LEU A 194 1.07 -18.35 -19.78
N PHE A 195 0.08 -18.03 -20.62
CA PHE A 195 -0.26 -18.86 -21.79
C PHE A 195 0.91 -18.93 -22.78
N GLN A 196 1.55 -17.81 -23.10
CA GLN A 196 2.72 -17.79 -23.99
C GLN A 196 3.89 -18.61 -23.44
N SER A 197 4.13 -18.54 -22.13
CA SER A 197 5.17 -19.33 -21.46
C SER A 197 4.88 -20.83 -21.52
N LEU A 198 3.62 -21.23 -21.30
CA LEU A 198 3.19 -22.62 -21.41
C LEU A 198 3.27 -23.15 -22.84
N GLU A 199 2.85 -22.37 -23.84
CA GLU A 199 2.97 -22.74 -25.25
C GLU A 199 4.43 -22.96 -25.65
N THR A 200 5.32 -22.05 -25.24
CA THR A 200 6.75 -22.15 -25.51
C THR A 200 7.34 -23.42 -24.88
N ALA A 201 7.02 -23.68 -23.61
CA ALA A 201 7.49 -24.87 -22.90
C ALA A 201 7.00 -26.19 -23.53
N LEU A 202 5.77 -26.21 -24.08
CA LEU A 202 5.23 -27.38 -24.78
C LEU A 202 5.92 -27.62 -26.12
N VAL A 203 6.24 -26.55 -26.87
CA VAL A 203 7.03 -26.65 -28.11
C VAL A 203 8.43 -27.18 -27.81
N ASP A 204 9.11 -26.61 -26.83
CA ASP A 204 10.46 -27.05 -26.42
C ASP A 204 10.48 -28.52 -25.98
N ALA A 205 9.47 -28.95 -25.20
CA ALA A 205 9.34 -30.33 -24.75
C ALA A 205 9.11 -31.31 -25.93
N ARG A 206 8.33 -30.89 -26.93
CA ARG A 206 8.09 -31.67 -28.14
C ARG A 206 9.37 -31.82 -28.97
N ASP A 207 10.14 -30.75 -29.13
CA ASP A 207 11.38 -30.78 -29.91
C ASP A 207 12.45 -31.65 -29.22
N GLN A 208 12.52 -31.61 -27.89
CA GLN A 208 13.39 -32.50 -27.11
C GLN A 208 12.98 -33.98 -27.23
N ALA A 209 11.69 -34.28 -27.27
CA ALA A 209 11.18 -35.65 -27.45
C ALA A 209 11.35 -36.18 -28.89
N GLY A 210 11.42 -35.29 -29.89
CA GLY A 210 11.58 -35.62 -31.30
C GLY A 210 13.02 -35.81 -31.77
N THR A 211 14.02 -35.58 -30.92
CA THR A 211 15.43 -35.77 -31.30
C THR A 211 15.79 -37.26 -31.23
N PRO A 212 16.02 -37.97 -32.36
CA PRO A 212 16.38 -39.38 -32.32
C PRO A 212 17.74 -39.56 -31.63
N VAL A 213 17.78 -40.38 -30.59
CA VAL A 213 19.03 -40.87 -30.00
C VAL A 213 19.73 -41.73 -31.06
N THR A 214 20.62 -41.13 -31.83
CA THR A 214 21.55 -41.87 -32.68
C THR A 214 22.55 -42.58 -31.76
N ASN A 215 22.22 -43.81 -31.36
CA ASN A 215 23.17 -44.71 -30.72
C ASN A 215 24.33 -44.96 -31.70
N ARG A 216 25.54 -44.54 -31.30
CA ARG A 216 26.81 -45.00 -31.88
C ARG A 216 27.29 -46.22 -31.11
#